data_AF-A0A6P9E6N9-F1
#
_entry.id   AF-A0A6P9E6N9-F1
#
_cell.length_a   1.000
_cell.length_b   1.000
_cell.length_c   1.000
_cell.angle_alpha   90.00
_cell.angle_beta   90.00
_cell.angle_gamma   90.00
#
_symmetry.space_group_name_H-M   'P 1'
#
loop_
_entity.id
_entity.type
_entity.pdbx_description
1 polymer ?
#
loop_
_entity_poly.entity_id
_entity_poly.type
_entity_poly.pdbx_seq_one_letter_code
_entity_poly.pdbx_strand_id
1 'polypeptide(L)'
;MVRIGGGVFPVIKEPDYLVNGEYRVDKGAAPKMLNCLMYKLSYYRFGELTTEYGKPPGYDRARGVEIGNKDIKLEYLEEAFTTSNWIVRIYKVKPPNNRWERCSIFTLGPHCAALPFSGNVSWLGRINFSTNAGIG
;
A
#
# COMPACT_ATOMS: atom_id res chain seq x y z
N MET A 1 -13.02 16.00 -5.84
CA MET A 1 -12.40 15.34 -4.67
C MET A 1 -11.16 16.09 -4.17
N VAL A 2 -10.16 16.34 -5.02
CA VAL A 2 -8.87 16.96 -4.63
C VAL A 2 -9.03 18.32 -3.93
N ARG A 3 -9.89 19.21 -4.44
CA ARG A 3 -10.14 20.55 -3.86
C ARG A 3 -10.70 20.52 -2.44
N ILE A 4 -11.59 19.55 -2.13
CA ILE A 4 -12.18 19.41 -0.79
C ILE A 4 -11.14 18.82 0.16
N GLY A 5 -10.40 17.79 -0.27
CA GLY A 5 -9.34 17.17 0.55
C GLY A 5 -8.18 18.13 0.85
N GLY A 6 -7.80 18.97 -0.12
CA GLY A 6 -6.75 19.98 0.03
C GLY A 6 -7.12 21.13 0.98
N GLY A 7 -8.41 21.36 1.22
CA GLY A 7 -8.86 22.36 2.19
C GLY A 7 -8.61 21.97 3.65
N VAL A 8 -8.58 20.66 3.95
CA VAL A 8 -8.40 20.13 5.32
C VAL A 8 -6.96 19.66 5.55
N PHE A 9 -6.31 19.09 4.52
CA PHE A 9 -4.94 18.59 4.62
C PHE A 9 -4.03 19.24 3.56
N PRO A 10 -2.97 19.97 3.95
CA PRO A 10 -2.10 20.69 3.02
C PRO A 10 -1.20 19.78 2.17
N VAL A 11 -1.22 18.46 2.42
CA VAL A 11 -0.47 17.44 1.67
C VAL A 11 -1.06 17.22 0.27
N ILE A 12 -2.35 17.46 0.11
CA ILE A 12 -3.09 17.27 -1.14
C ILE A 12 -3.17 18.62 -1.86
N LYS A 13 -2.34 18.80 -2.90
CA LYS A 13 -2.32 20.01 -3.71
C LYS A 13 -2.84 19.70 -5.11
N GLU A 14 -3.79 20.48 -5.59
CA GLU A 14 -4.31 20.38 -6.96
C GLU A 14 -3.22 20.48 -8.04
N PRO A 15 -2.31 21.47 -8.05
CA PRO A 15 -1.35 21.63 -9.15
C PRO A 15 -0.46 20.41 -9.38
N ASP A 16 -0.21 19.60 -8.35
CA ASP A 16 0.62 18.40 -8.46
C ASP A 16 -0.02 17.30 -9.33
N TYR A 17 -1.32 17.38 -9.62
CA TYR A 17 -2.06 16.42 -10.45
C TYR A 17 -2.20 16.87 -11.91
N LEU A 18 -1.89 18.14 -12.21
CA LEU A 18 -2.05 18.70 -13.54
C LEU A 18 -0.71 18.71 -14.27
N VAL A 19 -0.76 18.51 -15.58
CA VAL A 19 0.39 18.70 -16.47
C VAL A 19 0.01 19.80 -17.44
N ASN A 20 0.73 20.92 -17.41
CA ASN A 20 0.43 22.11 -18.23
C ASN A 20 -1.01 22.66 -18.05
N GLY A 21 -1.60 22.47 -16.88
CA GLY A 21 -2.99 22.88 -16.60
C GLY A 21 -4.06 21.90 -17.10
N GLU A 22 -3.67 20.76 -17.66
CA GLU A 22 -4.60 19.73 -18.14
C GLU A 22 -4.54 18.45 -17.29
N TYR A 23 -5.69 17.81 -17.13
CA TYR A 23 -5.81 16.49 -16.51
C TYR A 23 -5.56 15.41 -17.56
N ARG A 24 -4.32 14.93 -17.62
CA ARG A 24 -3.91 13.86 -18.54
C ARG A 24 -3.85 12.50 -17.84
N VAL A 25 -4.06 11.45 -18.60
CA VAL A 25 -4.17 10.05 -18.14
C VAL A 25 -3.23 9.12 -18.93
N ASP A 26 -2.61 9.69 -19.96
CA ASP A 26 -1.58 9.08 -20.79
C ASP A 26 -0.28 8.84 -20.02
N LYS A 27 0.74 8.34 -20.74
CA LYS A 27 2.12 8.22 -20.24
C LYS A 27 2.72 9.54 -19.76
N GLY A 28 2.24 10.67 -20.29
CA GLY A 28 2.66 12.02 -19.90
C GLY A 28 1.88 12.62 -18.73
N ALA A 29 1.05 11.84 -18.04
CA ALA A 29 0.34 12.30 -16.86
C ALA A 29 1.28 12.57 -15.68
N ALA A 30 0.83 13.39 -14.72
CA ALA A 30 1.60 13.65 -13.52
C ALA A 30 1.83 12.33 -12.74
N PRO A 31 3.05 12.08 -12.21
CA PRO A 31 3.35 10.84 -11.50
C PRO A 31 2.47 10.67 -10.25
N LYS A 32 2.01 11.79 -9.67
CA LYS A 32 1.06 11.78 -8.55
C LYS A 32 -0.32 11.29 -8.97
N MET A 33 -0.77 11.61 -10.19
CA MET A 33 -2.03 11.13 -10.77
C MET A 33 -2.01 9.63 -11.04
N LEU A 34 -0.93 9.11 -11.65
CA LEU A 34 -0.77 7.67 -11.91
C LEU A 34 -0.66 6.83 -10.63
N ASN A 35 -0.11 7.41 -9.55
CA ASN A 35 0.02 6.73 -8.26
C ASN A 35 -1.20 6.85 -7.35
N CYS A 36 -2.21 7.65 -7.72
CA CYS A 36 -3.43 7.80 -6.92
C CYS A 36 -4.14 6.48 -6.69
N LEU A 37 -4.66 6.29 -5.47
CA LEU A 37 -5.49 5.15 -5.14
C LEU A 37 -6.72 5.07 -6.06
N MET A 38 -7.37 6.21 -6.35
CA MET A 38 -8.51 6.26 -7.27
C MET A 38 -8.16 5.77 -8.68
N TYR A 39 -7.01 6.18 -9.21
CA TYR A 39 -6.54 5.74 -10.53
C TYR A 39 -6.31 4.23 -10.55
N LYS A 40 -5.64 3.70 -9.52
CA LYS A 40 -5.33 2.28 -9.40
C LYS A 40 -6.60 1.41 -9.32
N LEU A 41 -7.63 1.88 -8.62
CA LEU A 41 -8.91 1.17 -8.52
C LEU A 41 -9.77 1.26 -9.77
N SER A 42 -9.75 2.38 -10.49
CA SER A 42 -10.53 2.47 -11.74
C SER A 42 -9.92 1.63 -12.86
N TYR A 43 -8.59 1.58 -12.97
CA TYR A 43 -7.89 0.92 -14.08
C TYR A 43 -7.24 -0.43 -13.74
N TYR A 44 -7.58 -1.04 -12.60
CA TYR A 44 -7.09 -2.37 -12.26
C TYR A 44 -7.46 -3.38 -13.36
N ARG A 45 -6.45 -4.06 -13.94
CA ARG A 45 -6.57 -5.02 -15.06
C ARG A 45 -7.18 -4.47 -16.36
N PHE A 46 -7.28 -3.14 -16.50
CA PHE A 46 -7.85 -2.51 -17.68
C PHE A 46 -6.88 -2.54 -18.88
N GLY A 47 -5.59 -2.74 -18.65
CA GLY A 47 -4.56 -2.76 -19.69
C GLY A 47 -4.73 -3.85 -20.77
N GLU A 48 -5.45 -4.93 -20.45
CA GLU A 48 -5.74 -6.05 -21.36
C GLU A 48 -7.12 -5.95 -22.02
N LEU A 49 -7.96 -5.02 -21.57
CA LEU A 49 -9.31 -4.88 -22.09
C LEU A 49 -9.31 -4.15 -23.43
N THR A 50 -9.93 -4.79 -24.41
CA THR A 50 -10.23 -4.21 -25.72
C THR A 50 -11.66 -3.68 -25.68
N THR A 51 -11.81 -2.37 -25.49
CA THR A 51 -13.12 -1.70 -25.46
C THR A 51 -13.71 -1.51 -26.86
N GLU A 52 -12.86 -1.33 -27.87
CA GLU A 52 -13.26 -1.08 -29.26
C GLU A 52 -12.45 -1.94 -30.24
N TYR A 53 -13.12 -2.39 -31.31
CA TYR A 53 -12.48 -3.11 -32.40
C TYR A 53 -11.58 -2.15 -33.20
N GLY A 54 -10.28 -2.44 -33.26
CA GLY A 54 -9.29 -1.62 -33.98
C GLY A 54 -8.52 -0.60 -33.13
N LYS A 55 -8.76 -0.54 -31.81
CA LYS A 55 -7.97 0.29 -30.88
C LYS A 55 -7.01 -0.54 -30.02
N PRO A 56 -5.89 0.05 -29.57
CA PRO A 56 -4.95 -0.65 -28.70
C PRO A 56 -5.63 -1.04 -27.36
N PRO A 57 -5.20 -2.14 -26.74
CA PRO A 57 -5.75 -2.58 -25.46
C PRO A 57 -5.43 -1.54 -24.36
N GLY A 58 -6.40 -1.31 -23.47
CA GLY A 58 -6.31 -0.26 -22.45
C GLY A 58 -6.69 1.14 -22.96
N TYR A 59 -7.64 1.23 -23.90
CA TYR A 59 -8.18 2.49 -24.38
C TYR A 59 -9.41 2.92 -23.58
N ASP A 60 -9.34 4.11 -22.98
CA ASP A 60 -10.47 4.71 -22.27
C ASP A 60 -11.37 5.48 -23.26
N ARG A 61 -12.58 4.97 -23.48
CA ARG A 61 -13.56 5.57 -24.40
C ARG A 61 -14.03 6.95 -23.94
N ALA A 62 -14.17 7.19 -22.64
CA ALA A 62 -14.72 8.44 -22.13
C ALA A 62 -13.77 9.62 -22.34
N ARG A 63 -12.46 9.36 -22.37
CA ARG A 63 -11.41 10.37 -22.51
C ARG A 63 -10.71 10.35 -23.85
N GLY A 64 -10.87 9.28 -24.62
CA GLY A 64 -10.29 9.15 -25.95
C GLY A 64 -8.77 8.99 -25.94
N VAL A 65 -8.21 8.40 -24.88
CA VAL A 65 -6.77 8.29 -24.66
C VAL A 65 -6.35 6.87 -24.28
N GLU A 66 -5.10 6.53 -24.58
CA GLU A 66 -4.49 5.28 -24.14
C GLU A 66 -3.93 5.43 -22.72
N ILE A 67 -4.16 4.42 -21.90
CA ILE A 67 -3.68 4.42 -20.52
C ILE A 67 -2.16 4.33 -20.47
N GLY A 68 -1.55 5.22 -19.67
CA GLY A 68 -0.12 5.27 -19.49
C GLY A 68 0.48 4.04 -18.79
N ASN A 69 -0.13 3.60 -17.68
CA ASN A 69 0.34 2.45 -16.91
C ASN A 69 -0.66 1.29 -16.95
N LYS A 70 -0.27 0.20 -17.62
CA LYS A 70 -1.12 -0.98 -17.82
C LYS A 70 -0.99 -2.00 -16.67
N ASP A 71 0.14 -1.97 -15.95
CA ASP A 71 0.44 -2.87 -14.85
C ASP A 71 0.18 -2.21 -13.50
N ILE A 72 -1.02 -2.43 -12.96
CA ILE A 72 -1.41 -1.92 -11.65
C ILE A 72 -1.60 -3.10 -10.69
N LYS A 73 -0.78 -3.14 -9.64
CA LYS A 73 -0.88 -4.11 -8.55
C LYS A 73 -1.51 -3.47 -7.32
N LEU A 74 -2.46 -4.18 -6.71
CA LEU A 74 -3.12 -3.77 -5.46
C LEU A 74 -2.61 -4.64 -4.31
N GLU A 75 -1.93 -4.02 -3.35
CA GLU A 75 -1.38 -4.72 -2.18
C GLU A 75 -2.44 -4.90 -1.09
N TYR A 76 -3.07 -3.80 -0.68
CA TYR A 76 -4.00 -3.73 0.45
C TYR A 76 -5.47 -3.98 0.09
N LEU A 77 -5.82 -3.96 -1.19
CA LEU A 77 -7.18 -4.07 -1.68
C LEU A 77 -7.31 -5.30 -2.58
N GLU A 78 -8.45 -5.98 -2.50
CA GLU A 78 -8.83 -7.08 -3.40
C GLU A 78 -10.14 -6.74 -4.12
N GLU A 79 -10.23 -7.15 -5.39
CA GLU A 79 -11.45 -7.01 -6.19
C GLU A 79 -12.47 -8.04 -5.70
N ALA A 80 -13.57 -7.58 -5.12
CA ALA A 80 -14.63 -8.45 -4.63
C ALA A 80 -15.68 -8.73 -5.72
N PHE A 81 -16.02 -7.70 -6.50
CA PHE A 81 -17.00 -7.81 -7.58
C PHE A 81 -16.82 -6.69 -8.62
N THR A 82 -16.99 -7.04 -9.89
CA THR A 82 -17.02 -6.10 -11.01
C THR A 82 -18.17 -6.45 -11.94
N THR A 83 -18.91 -5.43 -12.40
CA THR A 83 -20.04 -5.62 -13.31
C THR A 83 -19.58 -5.97 -14.73
N SER A 84 -20.46 -6.58 -15.53
CA SER A 84 -20.19 -6.98 -16.92
C SER A 84 -19.71 -5.82 -17.80
N ASN A 85 -20.30 -4.64 -17.63
CA ASN A 85 -19.96 -3.43 -18.37
C ASN A 85 -18.91 -2.55 -17.68
N TRP A 86 -18.28 -3.04 -16.60
CA TRP A 86 -17.20 -2.34 -15.89
C TRP A 86 -17.56 -0.94 -15.36
N ILE A 87 -18.85 -0.70 -15.09
CA ILE A 87 -19.34 0.58 -14.54
C ILE A 87 -19.11 0.66 -13.04
N VAL A 88 -19.27 -0.47 -12.33
CA VAL A 88 -19.18 -0.53 -10.87
C VAL A 88 -18.16 -1.59 -10.48
N ARG A 89 -17.23 -1.19 -9.61
CA ARG A 89 -16.16 -2.02 -9.07
C ARG A 89 -16.18 -1.93 -7.56
N ILE A 90 -16.32 -3.07 -6.90
CA ILE A 90 -16.38 -3.17 -5.45
C ILE A 90 -15.08 -3.81 -4.98
N TYR A 91 -14.36 -3.07 -4.15
CA TYR A 91 -13.10 -3.50 -3.55
C TYR A 91 -13.28 -3.78 -2.08
N LYS A 92 -12.67 -4.86 -1.60
CA LYS A 92 -12.58 -5.20 -0.19
C LYS A 92 -11.19 -4.88 0.33
N VAL A 93 -11.12 -4.32 1.53
CA VAL A 93 -9.87 -4.07 2.24
C VAL A 93 -9.38 -5.40 2.82
N LYS A 94 -8.15 -5.78 2.46
CA LYS A 94 -7.51 -6.96 3.06
C LYS A 94 -7.21 -6.68 4.53
N PRO A 95 -7.34 -7.69 5.40
CA PRO A 95 -6.89 -7.54 6.78
C PRO A 95 -5.38 -7.23 6.79
N PRO A 96 -4.90 -6.48 7.80
CA PRO A 96 -3.47 -6.25 7.96
C PRO A 96 -2.74 -7.58 8.02
N ASN A 97 -1.54 -7.64 7.43
CA ASN A 97 -0.75 -8.86 7.42
C ASN A 97 -0.45 -9.27 8.87
N ASN A 98 -0.62 -10.56 9.19
CA ASN A 98 -0.61 -11.09 10.56
C ASN A 98 0.80 -11.18 11.18
N ARG A 99 1.66 -10.19 10.95
CA ARG A 99 2.97 -10.06 11.58
C ARG A 99 2.97 -8.85 12.50
N TRP A 100 3.02 -9.17 13.78
CA TRP A 100 3.15 -8.29 14.94
C TRP A 100 4.45 -7.44 14.98
N GLU A 101 5.01 -6.99 13.85
CA GLU A 101 6.25 -6.17 13.86
C GLU A 101 6.00 -4.66 13.94
N ARG A 102 4.74 -4.21 14.08
CA ARG A 102 4.44 -2.83 14.45
C ARG A 102 3.49 -2.78 15.64
N CYS A 103 4.10 -3.06 16.78
CA CYS A 103 3.88 -2.37 18.05
C CYS A 103 2.42 -2.09 18.42
N SER A 104 1.93 -2.93 19.32
CA SER A 104 0.93 -2.59 20.34
C SER A 104 1.18 -1.19 20.91
N ILE A 105 0.48 -0.19 20.37
CA ILE A 105 0.30 1.10 21.02
C ILE A 105 -1.16 1.50 20.83
N PHE A 106 -2.06 0.73 21.46
CA PHE A 106 -3.35 1.23 21.98
C PHE A 106 -4.09 0.16 22.79
N THR A 107 -3.40 -0.49 23.74
CA THR A 107 -4.06 -1.05 24.93
C THR A 107 -3.13 -0.86 26.12
N LEU A 108 -3.20 0.32 26.75
CA LEU A 108 -2.72 0.52 28.12
C LEU A 108 -3.57 -0.37 29.04
N GLY A 109 -3.03 -1.53 29.39
CA GLY A 109 -3.52 -2.42 30.44
C GLY A 109 -2.31 -3.05 31.15
N PRO A 110 -2.24 -3.02 32.49
CA PRO A 110 -0.97 -3.24 33.20
C PRO A 110 -0.79 -4.72 33.51
N HIS A 111 -0.41 -5.57 32.56
CA HIS A 111 0.15 -6.89 32.87
C HIS A 111 0.92 -7.44 31.66
N CYS A 112 2.14 -6.93 31.47
CA CYS A 112 3.16 -7.64 30.68
C CYS A 112 3.98 -8.50 31.65
N ALA A 113 3.50 -9.72 31.91
CA ALA A 113 4.28 -10.74 32.60
C ALA A 113 4.75 -11.81 31.59
N ALA A 114 6.05 -12.08 31.64
CA ALA A 114 6.76 -13.29 31.24
C ALA A 114 6.80 -13.68 29.75
N LEU A 115 7.96 -13.41 29.14
CA LEU A 115 8.53 -14.26 28.08
C LEU A 115 9.17 -15.49 28.74
N PRO A 116 8.85 -16.74 28.36
CA PRO A 116 9.73 -17.87 28.62
C PRO A 116 10.78 -17.93 27.50
N PHE A 117 12.01 -17.53 27.82
CA PHE A 117 13.18 -17.76 26.97
C PHE A 117 13.55 -19.25 27.07
N SER A 118 13.09 -20.04 26.09
CA SER A 118 13.45 -21.45 25.94
C SER A 118 14.67 -21.58 25.02
N GLY A 119 15.82 -21.90 25.63
CA GLY A 119 16.85 -22.82 25.11
C GLY A 119 17.65 -22.45 23.86
N ASN A 120 18.93 -22.11 24.03
CA ASN A 120 19.99 -23.13 23.89
C ASN A 120 21.36 -22.60 24.31
N VAL A 121 21.99 -23.35 25.20
CA VAL A 121 23.35 -23.17 25.72
C VAL A 121 24.28 -24.05 24.88
N SER A 122 25.24 -23.46 24.17
CA SER A 122 26.64 -23.92 24.14
C SER A 122 27.47 -23.02 23.23
N TRP A 123 28.43 -22.30 23.80
CA TRP A 123 29.80 -22.24 23.28
C TRP A 123 30.72 -21.80 24.41
N LEU A 124 31.72 -22.62 24.66
CA LEU A 124 32.71 -22.50 25.72
C LEU A 124 33.57 -21.24 25.56
N GLY A 125 33.97 -20.65 26.70
CA GLY A 125 34.94 -19.55 26.69
C GLY A 125 35.33 -19.01 28.06
N ARG A 126 35.73 -19.90 28.99
CA ARG A 126 36.80 -19.70 30.00
C ARG A 126 37.18 -18.24 30.34
N ILE A 127 36.79 -17.73 31.52
CA ILE A 127 37.57 -16.80 32.36
C ILE A 127 37.31 -17.12 33.84
N ASN A 128 38.39 -17.11 34.62
CA ASN A 128 38.60 -17.73 35.93
C ASN A 128 37.79 -17.13 37.10
N PHE A 129 37.31 -18.03 37.96
CA PHE A 129 36.85 -17.77 39.32
C PHE A 129 38.08 -17.71 40.25
N SER A 130 38.34 -16.55 40.86
CA SER A 130 39.28 -16.44 41.98
C SER A 130 38.48 -16.43 43.28
N THR A 131 38.42 -17.59 43.91
CA THR A 131 37.94 -17.81 45.27
C THR A 131 38.87 -17.11 46.25
N ASN A 132 38.33 -16.29 47.16
CA ASN A 132 38.87 -16.27 48.53
C ASN A 132 37.78 -15.85 49.52
N ALA A 133 37.29 -16.86 50.24
CA ALA A 133 36.60 -16.73 51.49
C ALA A 133 37.60 -17.09 52.60
N GLY A 134 37.64 -16.28 53.65
CA GLY A 134 38.32 -16.52 54.94
C GLY A 134 38.07 -15.27 55.79
N ILE A 135 37.12 -15.26 56.73
CA ILE A 135 37.19 -15.81 58.09
C ILE A 135 38.48 -15.37 58.79
N GLY A 136 38.30 -14.42 59.71
CA GLY A 136 39.31 -13.80 60.59
C GLY A 136 38.73 -12.54 61.20
#